data_AF-A0AAW0RBW3-F1
#
_entry.id   AF-A0AAW0RBW3-F1
#
_cell.length_a   1.000
_cell.length_b   1.000
_cell.length_c   1.000
_cell.angle_alpha   90.00
_cell.angle_beta   90.00
_cell.angle_gamma   90.00
#
_symmetry.space_group_name_H-M   'P 1'
#
loop_
_entity.id
_entity.type
_entity.pdbx_description
1 polymer ?
#
loop_
_entity_poly.entity_id
_entity_poly.type
_entity_poly.pdbx_seq_one_letter_code
_entity_poly.pdbx_strand_id
1 'polypeptide(L)'
;MISLNLFALATASLLSLSSAAPAPAPAADFAPKNETLSIQSAPMWISGPWQNFPAINTWQTFDQMFDANKNSMKSTGSTWDDIGRINVAIRDASKNIGVDERVILGIIMQESHGYVGVRTTFSPGDNIPTAGIMQCSSCPGYPGRTGLSQDEISGMVNGGTQHYKANLKDFGDKWSPESIYPALREYNSGSVNPNDLSDGRGATASYVSDIAQRLQGWVD
;
A
#
# COMPACT_ATOMS: atom_id res chain seq x y z
N MET A 1 40.44 -86.36 25.88
CA MET A 1 40.25 -84.97 26.35
C MET A 1 41.24 -84.08 25.64
N ILE A 2 40.84 -83.50 24.50
CA ILE A 2 41.48 -82.31 23.90
C ILE A 2 40.31 -81.55 23.25
N SER A 3 39.97 -80.40 23.83
CA SER A 3 38.87 -79.52 23.39
C SER A 3 39.32 -78.66 22.21
N LEU A 4 38.46 -78.58 21.19
CA LEU A 4 38.63 -77.72 20.02
C LEU A 4 37.98 -76.35 20.32
N ASN A 5 38.77 -75.28 20.25
CA ASN A 5 38.31 -73.90 20.44
C ASN A 5 37.49 -73.44 19.24
N LEU A 6 36.25 -73.03 19.49
CA LEU A 6 35.36 -72.41 18.52
C LEU A 6 35.59 -70.89 18.51
N PHE A 7 36.07 -70.36 17.37
CA PHE A 7 36.15 -68.93 17.13
C PHE A 7 34.73 -68.36 16.93
N ALA A 8 34.29 -67.48 17.83
CA ALA A 8 33.10 -66.67 17.63
C ALA A 8 33.48 -65.34 16.96
N LEU A 9 33.04 -65.13 15.71
CA LEU A 9 33.06 -63.82 15.07
C LEU A 9 31.90 -62.99 15.64
N ALA A 10 32.21 -61.95 16.40
CA ALA A 10 31.25 -60.93 16.81
C ALA A 10 31.07 -59.91 15.67
N THR A 11 29.90 -59.90 15.04
CA THR A 11 29.50 -58.87 14.07
C THR A 11 28.95 -57.65 14.82
N ALA A 12 29.72 -56.55 14.81
CA ALA A 12 29.24 -55.26 15.31
C ALA A 12 28.22 -54.68 14.32
N SER A 13 26.95 -54.64 14.72
CA SER A 13 25.89 -53.97 13.96
C SER A 13 25.92 -52.47 14.30
N LEU A 14 26.31 -51.64 13.32
CA LEU A 14 26.21 -50.19 13.41
C LEU A 14 24.75 -49.77 13.27
N LEU A 15 24.10 -49.41 14.38
CA LEU A 15 22.82 -48.70 14.39
C LEU A 15 23.07 -47.24 13.99
N SER A 16 22.71 -46.89 12.77
CA SER A 16 22.60 -45.49 12.35
C SER A 16 21.31 -44.90 12.94
N LEU A 17 21.45 -44.00 13.92
CA LEU A 17 20.36 -43.12 14.33
C LEU A 17 20.16 -42.06 13.24
N SER A 18 19.22 -42.31 12.33
CA SER A 18 18.68 -41.26 11.47
C SER A 18 17.81 -40.34 12.34
N SER A 19 18.29 -39.13 12.62
CA SER A 19 17.44 -38.08 13.19
C SER A 19 16.55 -37.56 12.07
N ALA A 20 15.27 -37.92 12.10
CA ALA A 20 14.27 -37.29 11.25
C ALA A 20 14.17 -35.82 11.67
N ALA A 21 14.64 -34.90 10.82
CA ALA A 21 14.33 -33.50 10.96
C ALA A 21 12.81 -33.33 10.95
N PRO A 22 12.22 -32.49 11.83
CA PRO A 22 10.79 -32.23 11.78
C PRO A 22 10.43 -31.75 10.37
N ALA A 23 9.42 -32.39 9.77
CA ALA A 23 8.89 -31.95 8.50
C ALA A 23 8.53 -30.46 8.61
N PRO A 24 8.89 -29.63 7.61
CA PRO A 24 8.43 -28.25 7.60
C PRO A 24 6.90 -28.28 7.70
N ALA A 25 6.36 -27.51 8.65
CA ALA A 25 4.93 -27.31 8.74
C ALA A 25 4.42 -26.91 7.35
N PRO A 26 3.27 -27.44 6.90
CA PRO A 26 2.69 -27.01 5.63
C PRO A 26 2.61 -25.49 5.66
N ALA A 27 3.24 -24.84 4.67
CA ALA A 27 3.09 -23.42 4.47
C ALA A 27 1.59 -23.16 4.49
N ALA A 28 1.13 -22.33 5.43
CA ALA A 28 -0.24 -21.89 5.42
C ALA A 28 -0.47 -21.29 4.03
N ASP A 29 -1.40 -21.88 3.28
CA ASP A 29 -1.93 -21.32 2.04
C ASP A 29 -2.61 -20.00 2.38
N PHE A 30 -1.81 -18.97 2.56
CA PHE A 30 -2.26 -17.60 2.51
C PHE A 30 -2.58 -17.32 1.04
N ALA A 31 -3.83 -17.62 0.67
CA ALA A 31 -4.40 -17.14 -0.59
C ALA A 31 -4.00 -15.66 -0.79
N PRO A 32 -3.64 -15.24 -2.01
CA PRO A 32 -3.09 -13.92 -2.29
C PRO A 32 -4.18 -12.84 -2.16
N LYS A 33 -4.58 -12.53 -0.92
CA LYS A 33 -5.30 -11.29 -0.58
C LYS A 33 -4.36 -10.08 -0.51
N ASN A 34 -3.14 -10.26 -1.02
CA ASN A 34 -2.02 -9.35 -0.90
C ASN A 34 -1.69 -8.67 -2.25
N GLU A 35 -2.53 -8.86 -3.26
CA GLU A 35 -2.59 -7.92 -4.37
C GLU A 35 -3.32 -6.68 -3.88
N THR A 36 -2.86 -5.50 -4.29
CA THR A 36 -3.76 -4.34 -4.45
C THR A 36 -4.98 -4.88 -5.18
N LEU A 37 -6.07 -5.14 -4.45
CA LEU A 37 -7.28 -5.75 -5.01
C LEU A 37 -7.59 -5.02 -6.30
N SER A 38 -7.71 -5.74 -7.41
CA SER A 38 -7.94 -5.21 -8.76
C SER A 38 -8.55 -3.81 -8.73
N ILE A 39 -7.71 -2.77 -8.89
CA ILE A 39 -8.20 -1.39 -9.03
C ILE A 39 -9.04 -1.42 -10.31
N GLN A 40 -10.36 -1.42 -10.18
CA GLN A 40 -11.19 -1.21 -11.33
C GLN A 40 -10.86 0.21 -11.82
N SER A 41 -10.48 0.38 -13.09
CA SER A 41 -10.34 1.73 -13.62
C SER A 41 -11.64 2.49 -13.41
N ALA A 42 -11.51 3.74 -13.01
CA ALA A 42 -12.67 4.58 -12.81
C ALA A 42 -13.52 4.71 -14.10
N PRO A 43 -14.82 5.00 -14.01
CA PRO A 43 -15.74 4.91 -15.15
C PRO A 43 -15.41 5.85 -16.31
N MET A 44 -14.71 6.96 -16.04
CA MET A 44 -14.25 7.93 -17.02
C MET A 44 -12.72 7.90 -17.12
N TRP A 45 -12.18 8.20 -18.30
CA TRP A 45 -10.76 8.44 -18.48
C TRP A 45 -10.48 9.94 -18.58
N ILE A 46 -9.81 10.52 -17.58
CA ILE A 46 -9.35 11.91 -17.59
C ILE A 46 -7.85 11.90 -17.90
N SER A 47 -7.45 12.52 -19.01
CA SER A 47 -6.05 12.55 -19.49
C SER A 47 -5.62 13.95 -19.92
N GLY A 48 -4.36 14.11 -20.31
CA GLY A 48 -3.82 15.40 -20.75
C GLY A 48 -3.28 16.23 -19.58
N PRO A 49 -3.09 17.55 -19.78
CA PRO A 49 -2.48 18.41 -18.78
C PRO A 49 -3.45 18.69 -17.62
N TRP A 50 -2.96 19.29 -16.54
CA TRP A 50 -3.71 19.49 -15.29
C TRP A 50 -5.05 20.23 -15.47
N GLN A 51 -5.21 21.04 -16.53
CA GLN A 51 -6.44 21.79 -16.83
C GLN A 51 -7.64 20.87 -17.10
N ASN A 52 -7.42 19.61 -17.46
CA ASN A 52 -8.48 18.66 -17.75
C ASN A 52 -9.08 18.02 -16.49
N PHE A 53 -8.45 18.24 -15.33
CA PHE A 53 -8.83 17.62 -14.07
C PHE A 53 -9.71 18.56 -13.22
N PRO A 54 -10.61 18.01 -12.39
CA PRO A 54 -11.62 18.80 -11.67
C PRO A 54 -11.02 19.80 -10.68
N ALA A 55 -11.66 20.97 -10.57
CA ALA A 55 -11.26 21.97 -9.58
C ALA A 55 -11.63 21.53 -8.15
N ILE A 56 -10.87 21.98 -7.15
CA ILE A 56 -11.03 21.58 -5.74
C ILE A 56 -12.44 21.83 -5.18
N ASN A 57 -13.09 22.88 -5.67
CA ASN A 57 -14.45 23.25 -5.26
C ASN A 57 -15.53 22.33 -5.83
N THR A 58 -15.19 21.40 -6.73
CA THR A 58 -16.12 20.37 -7.23
C THR A 58 -16.00 19.05 -6.50
N TRP A 59 -14.99 18.91 -5.64
CA TRP A 59 -14.76 17.68 -4.91
C TRP A 59 -15.79 17.51 -3.80
N GLN A 60 -16.06 16.25 -3.43
CA GLN A 60 -16.81 15.94 -2.23
C GLN A 60 -16.10 16.44 -0.97
N THR A 61 -16.83 16.52 0.13
CA THR A 61 -16.24 16.70 1.46
C THR A 61 -15.48 15.44 1.89
N PHE A 62 -14.53 15.57 2.80
CA PHE A 62 -13.82 14.42 3.35
C PHE A 62 -14.76 13.39 3.99
N ASP A 63 -15.74 13.84 4.78
CA ASP A 63 -16.68 12.92 5.44
C ASP A 63 -17.50 12.12 4.42
N GLN A 64 -17.96 12.76 3.33
CA GLN A 64 -18.64 12.05 2.24
C GLN A 64 -17.75 11.00 1.58
N MET A 65 -16.50 11.37 1.26
CA MET A 65 -15.55 10.44 0.65
C MET A 65 -15.24 9.28 1.60
N PHE A 66 -15.00 9.57 2.88
CA PHE A 66 -14.66 8.55 3.87
C PHE A 66 -15.83 7.58 4.10
N ASP A 67 -17.04 8.11 4.25
CA ASP A 67 -18.24 7.29 4.41
C ASP A 67 -18.53 6.41 3.19
N ALA A 68 -18.25 6.91 1.98
CA ALA A 68 -18.39 6.12 0.76
C ALA A 68 -17.36 4.97 0.69
N ASN A 69 -16.13 5.19 1.17
CA ASN A 69 -15.05 4.22 1.03
C ASN A 69 -14.92 3.21 2.19
N LYS A 70 -15.44 3.50 3.39
CA LYS A 70 -15.23 2.66 4.59
C LYS A 70 -15.66 1.19 4.42
N ASN A 71 -16.74 0.94 3.65
CA ASN A 71 -17.18 -0.44 3.37
C ASN A 71 -16.21 -1.17 2.44
N SER A 72 -15.59 -0.46 1.49
CA SER A 72 -14.53 -1.01 0.62
C SER A 72 -13.29 -1.34 1.46
N MET A 73 -12.85 -0.44 2.34
CA MET A 73 -11.74 -0.73 3.28
C MET A 73 -12.05 -1.95 4.17
N LYS A 74 -13.31 -2.12 4.57
CA LYS A 74 -13.72 -3.29 5.38
C LYS A 74 -13.68 -4.58 4.57
N SER A 75 -14.04 -4.55 3.29
CA SER A 75 -14.04 -5.71 2.40
C SER A 75 -12.62 -6.14 2.02
N THR A 76 -11.67 -5.21 1.99
CA THR A 76 -10.26 -5.49 1.69
C THR A 76 -9.52 -6.22 2.82
N GLY A 77 -10.02 -6.09 4.06
CA GLY A 77 -9.55 -6.88 5.21
C GLY A 77 -9.32 -6.06 6.47
N SER A 78 -9.29 -4.72 6.39
CA SER A 78 -9.16 -3.87 7.57
C SER A 78 -10.32 -4.09 8.55
N THR A 79 -10.04 -3.99 9.85
CA THR A 79 -11.07 -4.00 10.89
C THR A 79 -11.78 -2.65 10.95
N TRP A 80 -12.95 -2.59 11.59
CA TRP A 80 -13.63 -1.29 11.84
C TRP A 80 -12.78 -0.37 12.71
N ASP A 81 -12.00 -0.93 13.63
CA ASP A 81 -11.02 -0.21 14.43
C ASP A 81 -9.90 0.39 13.56
N ASP A 82 -9.32 -0.39 12.65
CA ASP A 82 -8.30 0.10 11.71
C ASP A 82 -8.85 1.26 10.88
N ILE A 83 -10.08 1.12 10.35
CA ILE A 83 -10.76 2.15 9.55
C ILE A 83 -10.96 3.42 10.39
N GLY A 84 -11.45 3.30 11.63
CA GLY A 84 -11.58 4.44 12.54
C GLY A 84 -10.25 5.15 12.79
N ARG A 85 -9.17 4.38 12.99
CA ARG A 85 -7.82 4.91 13.20
C ARG A 85 -7.24 5.57 11.95
N ILE A 86 -7.58 5.08 10.74
CA ILE A 86 -7.25 5.74 9.46
C ILE A 86 -7.92 7.11 9.40
N ASN A 87 -9.21 7.24 9.77
CA ASN A 87 -9.90 8.54 9.79
C ASN A 87 -9.16 9.55 10.67
N VAL A 88 -8.85 9.16 11.90
CA VAL A 88 -8.11 9.99 12.86
C VAL A 88 -6.74 10.38 12.30
N ALA A 89 -5.98 9.40 11.79
CA ALA A 89 -4.65 9.64 11.25
C ALA A 89 -4.66 10.60 10.05
N ILE A 90 -5.64 10.50 9.15
CA ILE A 90 -5.78 11.42 8.01
C ILE A 90 -6.03 12.84 8.50
N ARG A 91 -6.96 13.03 9.44
CA ARG A 91 -7.30 14.36 9.98
C ARG A 91 -6.12 14.99 10.71
N ASP A 92 -5.41 14.20 11.52
CA ASP A 92 -4.21 14.66 12.22
C ASP A 92 -3.08 15.01 11.24
N ALA A 93 -2.83 14.16 10.24
CA ALA A 93 -1.85 14.43 9.20
C ALA A 93 -2.21 15.70 8.41
N SER A 94 -3.48 15.87 8.06
CA SER A 94 -3.96 17.07 7.36
C SER A 94 -3.67 18.34 8.15
N LYS A 95 -4.05 18.34 9.44
CA LYS A 95 -3.84 19.47 10.35
C LYS A 95 -2.35 19.78 10.56
N ASN A 96 -1.51 18.75 10.72
CA ASN A 96 -0.12 18.92 11.15
C ASN A 96 0.88 19.07 10.00
N ILE A 97 0.59 18.48 8.84
CA ILE A 97 1.49 18.47 7.66
C ILE A 97 0.99 19.44 6.58
N GLY A 98 -0.29 19.84 6.64
CA GLY A 98 -0.87 20.81 5.73
C GLY A 98 -1.14 20.23 4.35
N VAL A 99 -1.65 18.99 4.30
CA VAL A 99 -2.18 18.31 3.11
C VAL A 99 -3.70 18.17 3.24
N ASP A 100 -4.48 18.46 2.20
CA ASP A 100 -5.92 18.27 2.23
C ASP A 100 -6.28 16.80 2.46
N GLU A 101 -7.09 16.55 3.50
CA GLU A 101 -7.54 15.22 3.94
C GLU A 101 -8.17 14.38 2.82
N ARG A 102 -8.81 15.02 1.83
CA ARG A 102 -9.40 14.35 0.66
C ARG A 102 -8.33 13.75 -0.25
N VAL A 103 -7.21 14.45 -0.41
CA VAL A 103 -6.07 13.96 -1.21
C VAL A 103 -5.37 12.82 -0.50
N ILE A 104 -5.18 12.91 0.83
CA ILE A 104 -4.62 11.81 1.64
C ILE A 104 -5.47 10.55 1.47
N LEU A 105 -6.80 10.67 1.63
CA LEU A 105 -7.71 9.55 1.43
C LEU A 105 -7.67 9.00 0.01
N GLY A 106 -7.64 9.87 -1.00
CA GLY A 106 -7.55 9.47 -2.41
C GLY A 106 -6.30 8.62 -2.69
N ILE A 107 -5.15 9.01 -2.16
CA ILE A 107 -3.90 8.24 -2.25
C ILE A 107 -4.03 6.91 -1.51
N ILE A 108 -4.53 6.90 -0.27
CA ILE A 108 -4.73 5.64 0.49
C ILE A 108 -5.57 4.63 -0.29
N MET A 109 -6.67 5.10 -0.89
CA MET A 109 -7.54 4.24 -1.67
C MET A 109 -6.88 3.75 -2.97
N GLN A 110 -6.06 4.58 -3.60
CA GLN A 110 -5.31 4.20 -4.81
C GLN A 110 -4.18 3.20 -4.51
N GLU A 111 -3.50 3.36 -3.38
CA GLU A 111 -2.29 2.58 -3.04
C GLU A 111 -2.60 1.25 -2.33
N SER A 112 -3.68 1.20 -1.55
CA SER A 112 -3.96 0.03 -0.70
C SER A 112 -5.43 -0.30 -0.53
N HIS A 113 -6.35 0.49 -1.10
CA HIS A 113 -7.79 0.41 -0.81
C HIS A 113 -8.10 0.46 0.70
N GLY A 114 -7.23 1.12 1.48
CA GLY A 114 -7.32 1.20 2.93
C GLY A 114 -7.05 -0.11 3.69
N TYR A 115 -6.40 -1.09 3.06
CA TYR A 115 -5.95 -2.30 3.77
C TYR A 115 -4.67 -2.04 4.58
N VAL A 116 -4.76 -2.05 5.91
CA VAL A 116 -3.63 -1.73 6.80
C VAL A 116 -2.48 -2.75 6.75
N GLY A 117 -2.78 -3.98 6.33
CA GLY A 117 -1.82 -5.06 6.19
C GLY A 117 -1.25 -5.20 4.79
N VAL A 118 -1.36 -4.19 3.94
CA VAL A 118 -0.87 -4.24 2.55
C VAL A 118 0.62 -4.60 2.49
N ARG A 119 1.00 -5.41 1.50
CA ARG A 119 2.40 -5.79 1.27
C ARG A 119 3.28 -4.57 0.99
N THR A 120 4.57 -4.72 1.27
CA THR A 120 5.60 -3.85 0.70
C THR A 120 5.71 -4.11 -0.79
N THR A 121 5.79 -3.03 -1.58
CA THR A 121 6.06 -3.08 -3.02
C THR A 121 7.40 -2.40 -3.33
N PHE A 122 7.70 -2.16 -4.60
CA PHE A 122 8.94 -1.54 -5.03
C PHE A 122 8.65 -0.51 -6.11
N SER A 123 9.32 0.64 -6.05
CA SER A 123 9.20 1.69 -7.06
C SER A 123 9.63 1.19 -8.45
N PRO A 124 8.97 1.61 -9.53
CA PRO A 124 9.43 1.34 -10.89
C PRO A 124 10.83 1.94 -11.12
N GLY A 125 11.71 1.18 -11.80
CA GLY A 125 13.06 1.63 -12.17
C GLY A 125 14.11 1.44 -11.07
N ASP A 126 13.94 2.12 -9.93
CA ASP A 126 14.97 2.19 -8.87
C ASP A 126 14.87 1.08 -7.82
N ASN A 127 13.81 0.27 -7.86
CA ASN A 127 13.57 -0.86 -6.96
C ASN A 127 13.65 -0.48 -5.47
N ILE A 128 13.14 0.71 -5.14
CA ILE A 128 13.11 1.24 -3.78
C ILE A 128 11.90 0.64 -3.05
N PRO A 129 12.07 0.03 -1.86
CA PRO A 129 10.93 -0.49 -1.11
C PRO A 129 9.94 0.60 -0.73
N THR A 130 8.67 0.34 -1.00
CA THR A 130 7.52 1.20 -0.69
C THR A 130 6.56 0.45 0.21
N ALA A 131 6.15 1.06 1.33
CA ALA A 131 5.42 0.34 2.37
C ALA A 131 4.27 1.17 2.98
N GLY A 132 3.41 0.46 3.71
CA GLY A 132 2.27 1.02 4.41
C GLY A 132 1.11 1.39 3.48
N ILE A 133 0.04 1.93 4.07
CA ILE A 133 -1.24 2.17 3.36
C ILE A 133 -1.18 3.25 2.26
N MET A 134 -0.09 4.00 2.20
CA MET A 134 0.19 4.98 1.14
C MET A 134 1.41 4.58 0.27
N GLN A 135 1.98 3.38 0.45
CA GLN A 135 3.08 2.84 -0.38
C GLN A 135 4.22 3.85 -0.61
N CYS A 136 4.72 4.48 0.45
CA CYS A 136 5.81 5.45 0.36
C CYS A 136 7.16 4.84 0.73
N SER A 137 8.24 5.40 0.16
CA SER A 137 9.61 4.98 0.47
C SER A 137 9.96 5.26 1.93
N SER A 138 10.67 4.33 2.57
CA SER A 138 11.14 4.43 3.97
C SER A 138 10.03 4.60 5.01
N CYS A 139 8.78 4.34 4.63
CA CYS A 139 7.65 4.36 5.55
C CYS A 139 7.52 3.04 6.31
N PRO A 140 6.92 3.05 7.53
CA PRO A 140 6.58 1.80 8.19
C PRO A 140 5.53 1.04 7.37
N GLY A 141 5.53 -0.29 7.50
CA GLY A 141 4.51 -1.15 6.94
C GLY A 141 4.35 -2.40 7.78
N TYR A 142 3.16 -2.99 7.76
CA TYR A 142 2.82 -4.13 8.60
C TYR A 142 2.16 -5.25 7.79
N PRO A 143 2.87 -5.86 6.80
CA PRO A 143 2.27 -6.83 5.89
C PRO A 143 1.54 -7.96 6.61
N GLY A 144 0.30 -8.23 6.19
CA GLY A 144 -0.56 -9.29 6.72
C GLY A 144 -1.17 -9.03 8.10
N ARG A 145 -0.89 -7.88 8.73
CA ARG A 145 -1.43 -7.53 10.05
C ARG A 145 -2.65 -6.63 9.94
N THR A 146 -3.60 -6.83 10.83
CA THR A 146 -4.79 -5.97 11.06
C THR A 146 -4.95 -5.73 12.56
N GLY A 147 -5.85 -4.85 12.97
CA GLY A 147 -5.99 -4.44 14.36
C GLY A 147 -4.76 -3.67 14.85
N LEU A 148 -4.17 -2.87 13.98
CA LEU A 148 -2.98 -2.07 14.29
C LEU A 148 -3.32 -0.95 15.26
N SER A 149 -2.36 -0.56 16.09
CA SER A 149 -2.51 0.59 17.00
C SER A 149 -2.66 1.91 16.23
N GLN A 150 -3.15 2.95 16.93
CA GLN A 150 -3.24 4.30 16.35
C GLN A 150 -1.86 4.80 15.89
N ASP A 151 -0.81 4.54 16.66
CA ASP A 151 0.55 5.00 16.34
C ASP A 151 1.09 4.33 15.08
N GLU A 152 0.84 3.03 14.90
CA GLU A 152 1.25 2.29 13.70
C GLU A 152 0.56 2.85 12.43
N ILE A 153 -0.75 3.08 12.49
CA ILE A 153 -1.51 3.65 11.36
C ILE A 153 -1.09 5.11 11.11
N SER A 154 -0.92 5.91 12.17
CA SER A 154 -0.47 7.30 12.07
C SER A 154 0.93 7.39 11.46
N GLY A 155 1.83 6.46 11.80
CA GLY A 155 3.16 6.36 11.19
C GLY A 155 3.10 6.17 9.67
N MET A 156 2.24 5.26 9.20
CA MET A 156 2.05 5.03 7.76
C MET A 156 1.46 6.26 7.05
N VAL A 157 0.40 6.86 7.62
CA VAL A 157 -0.27 8.03 7.03
C VAL A 157 0.65 9.25 7.03
N ASN A 158 1.36 9.51 8.12
CA ASN A 158 2.28 10.65 8.21
C ASN A 158 3.42 10.52 7.19
N GLY A 159 4.00 9.32 7.05
CA GLY A 159 5.05 9.07 6.05
C GLY A 159 4.57 9.36 4.62
N GLY A 160 3.41 8.83 4.23
CA GLY A 160 2.86 9.04 2.88
C GLY A 160 2.44 10.49 2.65
N THR A 161 1.86 11.11 3.67
CA THR A 161 1.47 12.53 3.61
C THR A 161 2.68 13.44 3.48
N GLN A 162 3.78 13.16 4.18
CA GLN A 162 5.04 13.90 4.05
C GLN A 162 5.66 13.72 2.66
N HIS A 163 5.61 12.50 2.11
CA HIS A 163 6.08 12.22 0.75
C HIS A 163 5.29 13.04 -0.28
N TYR A 164 3.95 12.99 -0.25
CA TYR A 164 3.12 13.80 -1.13
C TYR A 164 3.32 15.30 -0.93
N LYS A 165 3.50 15.76 0.31
CA LYS A 165 3.80 17.17 0.60
C LYS A 165 5.12 17.63 -0.02
N ALA A 166 6.11 16.74 -0.15
CA ALA A 166 7.34 17.05 -0.88
C ALA A 166 7.05 17.26 -2.37
N ASN A 167 6.34 16.31 -3.01
CA ASN A 167 5.95 16.46 -4.42
C ASN A 167 5.10 17.72 -4.66
N LEU A 168 4.19 18.04 -3.74
CA LEU A 168 3.37 19.24 -3.84
C LEU A 168 4.22 20.51 -3.88
N LYS A 169 5.35 20.54 -3.14
CA LYS A 169 6.30 21.67 -3.17
C LYS A 169 7.04 21.78 -4.49
N ASP A 170 7.36 20.66 -5.14
CA ASP A 170 8.00 20.65 -6.46
C ASP A 170 7.11 21.32 -7.52
N PHE A 171 5.78 21.35 -7.29
CA PHE A 171 4.80 22.05 -8.11
C PHE A 171 4.21 23.31 -7.47
N GLY A 172 4.93 23.95 -6.53
CA GLY A 172 4.60 25.29 -6.03
C GLY A 172 3.75 25.34 -4.76
N ASP A 173 3.46 24.20 -4.14
CA ASP A 173 2.80 24.06 -2.83
C ASP A 173 1.40 24.70 -2.72
N LYS A 174 0.61 24.68 -3.79
CA LYS A 174 -0.72 25.30 -3.81
C LYS A 174 -1.85 24.27 -3.73
N TRP A 175 -2.93 24.67 -3.07
CA TRP A 175 -4.22 24.00 -3.20
C TRP A 175 -4.93 24.48 -4.46
N SER A 176 -4.39 24.09 -5.62
CA SER A 176 -4.99 24.30 -6.94
C SER A 176 -4.60 23.16 -7.89
N PRO A 177 -5.43 22.86 -8.92
CA PRO A 177 -5.15 21.79 -9.88
C PRO A 177 -3.74 21.79 -10.48
N GLU A 178 -3.18 22.97 -10.73
CA GLU A 178 -1.82 23.17 -11.27
C GLU A 178 -0.69 22.59 -10.40
N SER A 179 -0.91 22.42 -9.09
CA SER A 179 0.06 21.81 -8.18
C SER A 179 -0.32 20.38 -7.82
N ILE A 180 -1.61 20.15 -7.55
CA ILE A 180 -2.10 18.87 -6.98
C ILE A 180 -1.93 17.71 -7.95
N TYR A 181 -2.37 17.86 -9.19
CA TYR A 181 -2.40 16.75 -10.14
C TYR A 181 -1.01 16.37 -10.67
N PRO A 182 -0.12 17.33 -10.98
CA PRO A 182 1.28 17.01 -11.24
C PRO A 182 1.98 16.34 -10.05
N ALA A 183 1.73 16.80 -8.82
CA ALA A 183 2.28 16.17 -7.62
C ALA A 183 1.78 14.73 -7.42
N LEU A 184 0.52 14.44 -7.75
CA LEU A 184 -0.01 13.06 -7.73
C LEU A 184 0.68 12.18 -8.77
N ARG A 185 0.95 12.71 -9.97
CA ARG A 185 1.74 11.98 -10.98
C ARG A 185 3.14 11.71 -10.46
N GLU A 186 3.80 12.72 -9.89
CA GLU A 186 5.15 12.55 -9.33
C GLU A 186 5.18 11.55 -8.18
N TYR A 187 4.18 11.55 -7.30
CA TYR A 187 4.04 10.54 -6.25
C TYR A 187 4.04 9.12 -6.82
N ASN A 188 3.35 8.91 -7.95
CA ASN A 188 3.20 7.59 -8.57
C ASN A 188 4.42 7.14 -9.39
N SER A 189 5.02 8.03 -10.17
CA SER A 189 6.04 7.69 -11.17
C SER A 189 7.42 8.30 -10.91
N GLY A 190 7.56 9.14 -9.88
CA GLY A 190 8.77 9.90 -9.60
C GLY A 190 9.14 10.94 -10.66
N SER A 191 8.32 11.10 -11.70
CA SER A 191 8.60 12.01 -12.82
C SER A 191 7.35 12.32 -13.63
N VAL A 192 7.28 13.52 -14.23
CA VAL A 192 6.04 14.08 -14.80
C VAL A 192 6.23 14.52 -16.24
N ASN A 193 5.26 14.19 -17.10
CA ASN A 193 5.06 14.85 -18.39
C ASN A 193 3.99 15.95 -18.19
N PRO A 194 4.36 17.24 -18.16
CA PRO A 194 3.41 18.31 -17.83
C PRO A 194 2.32 18.50 -18.89
N ASN A 195 2.50 17.96 -20.09
CA ASN A 195 1.51 18.02 -21.17
C ASN A 195 0.50 16.85 -21.12
N ASP A 196 0.81 15.79 -20.38
CA ASP A 196 -0.07 14.63 -20.25
C ASP A 196 0.18 13.89 -18.93
N LEU A 197 -0.69 14.13 -17.94
CA LEU A 197 -0.63 13.46 -16.64
C LEU A 197 -1.11 12.01 -16.70
N SER A 198 -1.60 11.53 -17.85
CA SER A 198 -1.88 10.10 -18.07
C SER A 198 -0.68 9.33 -18.62
N ASP A 199 0.39 10.03 -19.01
CA ASP A 199 1.69 9.41 -19.28
C ASP A 199 2.25 8.86 -17.96
N GLY A 200 2.12 7.54 -17.79
CA GLY A 200 2.52 6.84 -16.58
C GLY A 200 4.02 6.78 -16.36
N ARG A 201 4.84 7.07 -17.37
CA ARG A 201 6.32 7.02 -17.30
C ARG A 201 6.86 5.72 -16.67
N GLY A 202 6.20 4.59 -16.96
CA GLY A 202 6.54 3.26 -16.41
C GLY A 202 5.71 2.84 -15.18
N ALA A 203 4.90 3.73 -14.62
CA ALA A 203 3.93 3.45 -13.57
C ALA A 203 2.49 3.44 -14.09
N THR A 204 1.51 3.34 -13.18
CA THR A 204 0.07 3.27 -13.47
C THR A 204 -0.41 4.51 -14.22
N ALA A 205 -0.74 4.37 -15.50
CA ALA A 205 -1.24 5.46 -16.34
C ALA A 205 -2.52 6.10 -15.76
N SER A 206 -3.40 5.31 -15.15
CA SER A 206 -4.70 5.76 -14.61
C SER A 206 -4.62 6.56 -13.32
N TYR A 207 -3.46 6.58 -12.65
CA TYR A 207 -3.34 7.05 -11.25
C TYR A 207 -4.02 8.39 -10.96
N VAL A 208 -3.72 9.41 -11.77
CA VAL A 208 -4.26 10.76 -11.58
C VAL A 208 -5.76 10.81 -11.93
N SER A 209 -6.18 10.07 -12.96
CA SER A 209 -7.60 9.97 -13.38
C SER A 209 -8.45 9.28 -12.32
N ASP A 210 -7.96 8.20 -11.74
CA ASP A 210 -8.64 7.42 -10.72
C ASP A 210 -8.80 8.27 -9.45
N ILE A 211 -7.71 8.88 -8.94
CA ILE A 211 -7.78 9.77 -7.77
C ILE A 211 -8.70 10.96 -8.03
N ALA A 212 -8.64 11.59 -9.21
CA ALA A 212 -9.55 12.69 -9.57
C ALA A 212 -11.03 12.28 -9.52
N GLN A 213 -11.35 11.03 -9.84
CA GLN A 213 -12.71 10.52 -9.74
C GLN A 213 -13.09 10.12 -8.31
N ARG A 214 -12.15 9.59 -7.53
CA ARG A 214 -12.37 9.37 -6.08
C ARG A 214 -12.71 10.67 -5.37
N LEU A 215 -12.03 11.77 -5.71
CA LEU A 215 -12.33 13.12 -5.21
C LEU A 215 -13.74 13.61 -5.57
N GLN A 216 -14.34 13.06 -6.63
CA GLN A 216 -15.72 13.34 -7.04
C GLN A 216 -16.74 12.29 -6.57
N GLY A 217 -16.31 11.30 -5.77
CA GLY A 217 -17.19 10.31 -5.14
C GLY A 217 -17.20 8.93 -5.79
N TRP A 218 -16.30 8.64 -6.72
CA TRP A 218 -16.14 7.27 -7.21
C TRP A 218 -15.48 6.38 -6.13
N VAL A 219 -15.98 5.15 -6.04
CA VAL A 219 -15.50 4.08 -5.14
C VAL A 219 -15.41 2.77 -5.91
N ASP A 220 -14.51 1.89 -5.48
CA ASP A 220 -14.38 0.53 -6.04
C ASP A 220 -15.52 -0.41 -5.60
#